data_AF-A0A941EWT0-F1
#
_entry.id   AF-A0A941EWT0-F1
#
_cell.length_a   1.000
_cell.length_b   1.000
_cell.length_c   1.000
_cell.angle_alpha   90.00
_cell.angle_beta   90.00
_cell.angle_gamma   90.00
#
_symmetry.space_group_name_H-M   'P 1'
#
loop_
_entity.id
_entity.type
_entity.pdbx_description
1 polymer ?
#
loop_
_entity_poly.entity_id
_entity_poly.type
_entity_poly.pdbx_seq_one_letter_code
_entity_poly.pdbx_strand_id
1 'polypeptide(L)'
;MCLYCGCRDIPLIKEFVAEHETTLEVADEAAEALRAGAVLRARGRLDLMARQLEEHWRGEEEGLFAAMAEDPQYTAYVDELVTDHRRLRALLGEADPAVALDRARLLAALDELREHIAKEEDGLFPASLTSLSGAQWDAAMVAWRRAHPGNAALDEDLGHGAATD
;
A
#
# COMPACT_ATOMS: atom_id res chain seq x y z
N MET A 1 -9.25 -6.55 -9.67
CA MET A 1 -8.83 -7.29 -10.89
C MET A 1 -8.51 -6.27 -11.95
N CYS A 2 -7.29 -5.72 -11.92
CA CYS A 2 -6.85 -4.70 -12.86
C CYS A 2 -6.67 -5.32 -14.26
N LEU A 3 -7.28 -4.70 -15.28
CA LEU A 3 -7.41 -5.20 -16.66
C LEU A 3 -6.30 -4.70 -17.61
N TYR A 4 -5.24 -4.07 -17.08
CA TYR A 4 -4.10 -3.62 -17.88
C TYR A 4 -2.99 -4.68 -17.88
N CYS A 5 -2.87 -5.41 -18.98
CA CYS A 5 -1.92 -6.52 -19.20
C CYS A 5 -0.42 -6.20 -19.02
N GLY A 6 -0.01 -4.96 -18.71
CA GLY A 6 1.39 -4.58 -18.54
C GLY A 6 1.80 -4.18 -17.12
N CYS A 7 0.86 -3.85 -16.22
CA CYS A 7 1.19 -3.43 -14.84
C CYS A 7 1.88 -4.55 -14.05
N ARG A 8 1.53 -5.81 -14.37
CA ARG A 8 2.13 -6.99 -13.75
C ARG A 8 3.56 -7.28 -14.23
N ASP A 9 4.09 -6.62 -15.25
CA ASP A 9 5.47 -6.87 -15.68
C ASP A 9 6.48 -5.92 -15.04
N ILE A 10 6.01 -4.91 -14.29
CA ILE A 10 6.89 -4.03 -13.49
C ILE A 10 7.03 -4.61 -12.08
N PRO A 11 8.23 -5.05 -11.67
CA PRO A 11 8.44 -5.73 -10.38
C PRO A 11 7.91 -4.94 -9.19
N LEU A 12 8.13 -3.62 -9.14
CA LEU A 12 7.68 -2.80 -8.01
C LEU A 12 6.15 -2.74 -7.88
N ILE A 13 5.42 -2.64 -8.99
CA ILE A 13 3.95 -2.59 -8.96
C ILE A 13 3.37 -3.94 -8.52
N LYS A 14 3.99 -5.07 -8.91
CA LYS A 14 3.60 -6.39 -8.41
C LYS A 14 3.69 -6.45 -6.89
N GLU A 15 4.77 -5.95 -6.31
CA GLU A 15 4.97 -5.97 -4.85
C GLU A 15 3.94 -5.11 -4.12
N PHE A 16 3.67 -3.87 -4.57
CA PHE A 16 2.62 -3.05 -3.96
C PHE A 16 1.24 -3.72 -4.03
N VAL A 17 0.89 -4.35 -5.16
CA VAL A 17 -0.37 -5.09 -5.29
C VAL A 17 -0.41 -6.31 -4.36
N ALA A 18 0.69 -7.04 -4.20
CA ALA A 18 0.77 -8.17 -3.26
C ALA A 18 0.64 -7.71 -1.80
N GLU A 19 1.21 -6.56 -1.46
CA GLU A 19 1.06 -5.90 -0.16
C GLU A 19 -0.40 -5.48 0.10
N HIS A 20 -1.08 -4.94 -0.91
CA HIS A 20 -2.51 -4.62 -0.84
C HIS A 20 -3.36 -5.87 -0.61
N GLU A 21 -3.15 -6.94 -1.39
CA GLU A 21 -3.88 -8.19 -1.24
C GLU A 21 -3.73 -8.74 0.18
N THR A 22 -2.49 -8.82 0.68
CA THR A 22 -2.20 -9.28 2.05
C THR A 22 -2.87 -8.38 3.10
N THR A 23 -2.80 -7.06 2.93
CA THR A 23 -3.37 -6.10 3.89
C THR A 23 -4.89 -6.19 3.92
N LEU A 24 -5.55 -6.36 2.76
CA LEU A 24 -6.99 -6.49 2.66
C LEU A 24 -7.52 -7.79 3.29
N GLU A 25 -6.76 -8.88 3.22
CA GLU A 25 -7.10 -10.11 3.94
C GLU A 25 -7.10 -9.87 5.46
N VAL A 26 -6.07 -9.20 5.98
CA VAL A 26 -6.00 -8.85 7.41
C VAL A 26 -7.11 -7.86 7.79
N ALA A 27 -7.45 -6.92 6.90
CA ALA A 27 -8.57 -5.99 7.06
C ALA A 27 -9.91 -6.72 7.21
N ASP A 28 -10.17 -7.74 6.39
CA ASP A 28 -11.39 -8.53 6.49
C ASP A 28 -11.47 -9.29 7.81
N GLU A 29 -10.36 -9.88 8.25
CA GLU A 29 -10.29 -10.53 9.56
C GLU A 29 -10.49 -9.56 10.73
N ALA A 30 -9.93 -8.35 10.63
CA ALA A 30 -10.13 -7.29 11.62
C ALA A 30 -11.60 -6.86 11.67
N ALA A 31 -12.23 -6.65 10.50
CA ALA A 31 -13.63 -6.29 10.40
C ALA A 31 -14.56 -7.36 10.99
N GLU A 32 -14.30 -8.63 10.69
CA GLU A 32 -15.02 -9.77 11.27
C GLU A 32 -14.92 -9.76 12.81
N ALA A 33 -13.71 -9.62 13.34
CA ALA A 33 -13.48 -9.59 14.79
C ALA A 33 -14.14 -8.37 15.46
N LEU A 34 -14.10 -7.19 14.83
CA LEU A 34 -14.78 -5.98 15.32
C LEU A 34 -16.30 -6.17 15.37
N ARG A 35 -16.91 -6.73 14.32
CA ARG A 35 -18.36 -7.01 14.26
C ARG A 35 -18.79 -8.06 15.28
N ALA A 36 -17.93 -9.05 15.54
CA ALA A 36 -18.17 -10.08 16.55
C ALA A 36 -17.91 -9.62 17.99
N GLY A 37 -17.38 -8.40 18.20
CA GLY A 37 -16.97 -7.92 19.53
C GLY A 37 -15.75 -8.64 20.11
N ALA A 38 -14.98 -9.34 19.28
CA ALA A 38 -13.79 -10.10 19.67
C ALA A 38 -12.57 -9.16 19.83
N VAL A 39 -12.60 -8.30 20.85
CA VAL A 39 -11.65 -7.18 21.04
C VAL A 39 -10.18 -7.59 20.95
N LEU A 40 -9.78 -8.70 21.58
CA LEU A 40 -8.38 -9.16 21.53
C LEU A 40 -7.95 -9.61 20.13
N ARG A 41 -8.83 -10.32 19.40
CA ARG A 41 -8.57 -10.72 18.00
C ARG A 41 -8.49 -9.48 17.11
N ALA A 42 -9.43 -8.55 17.27
CA ALA A 42 -9.45 -7.30 16.52
C ALA A 42 -8.16 -6.50 16.73
N ARG A 43 -7.72 -6.32 17.98
CA ARG A 43 -6.46 -5.62 18.30
C ARG A 43 -5.27 -6.27 17.61
N GLY A 44 -5.12 -7.59 17.73
CA GLY A 44 -3.99 -8.29 17.08
C GLY A 44 -3.97 -8.14 15.56
N ARG A 45 -5.14 -8.08 14.90
CA ARG A 45 -5.22 -7.84 13.46
C ARG A 45 -4.92 -6.38 13.10
N LEU A 46 -5.46 -5.43 13.85
CA LEU A 46 -5.18 -3.99 13.65
C LEU A 46 -3.69 -3.66 13.85
N ASP A 47 -3.03 -4.26 14.85
CA ASP A 47 -1.59 -4.11 15.10
C ASP A 47 -0.73 -4.72 13.97
N LEU A 48 -1.22 -5.79 13.34
CA LEU A 48 -0.57 -6.37 12.16
C LEU A 48 -0.72 -5.43 10.95
N MET A 49 -1.94 -4.97 10.68
CA MET A 49 -2.21 -4.01 9.59
C MET A 49 -1.39 -2.75 9.74
N ALA A 50 -1.33 -2.16 10.93
CA ALA A 50 -0.60 -0.93 11.17
C ALA A 50 0.90 -1.05 10.83
N ARG A 51 1.51 -2.22 11.06
CA ARG A 51 2.90 -2.48 10.67
C ARG A 51 3.05 -2.67 9.17
N GLN A 52 2.17 -3.46 8.55
CA GLN A 52 2.20 -3.70 7.10
C GLN A 52 2.00 -2.40 6.32
N LEU A 53 0.99 -1.61 6.70
CA LEU A 53 0.69 -0.32 6.08
C LEU A 53 1.81 0.71 6.30
N GLU A 54 2.48 0.70 7.46
CA GLU A 54 3.61 1.61 7.67
C GLU A 54 4.79 1.33 6.73
N GLU A 55 5.13 0.06 6.53
CA GLU A 55 6.18 -0.34 5.60
C GLU A 55 5.78 -0.03 4.15
N HIS A 56 4.54 -0.37 3.78
CA HIS A 56 3.94 -0.10 2.47
C HIS A 56 3.93 1.40 2.12
N TRP A 57 3.29 2.22 2.95
CA TRP A 57 3.18 3.67 2.74
C TRP A 57 4.54 4.35 2.67
N ARG A 58 5.52 3.90 3.47
CA ARG A 58 6.88 4.44 3.38
C ARG A 58 7.51 4.15 2.01
N GLY A 59 7.31 2.95 1.48
CA GLY A 59 7.77 2.58 0.14
C GLY A 59 7.15 3.43 -0.97
N GLU A 60 5.88 3.76 -0.83
CA GLU A 60 5.17 4.64 -1.77
C GLU A 60 5.60 6.10 -1.62
N GLU A 61 5.47 6.66 -0.42
CA GLU A 61 5.72 8.07 -0.11
C GLU A 61 7.16 8.49 -0.41
N GLU A 62 8.15 7.66 -0.04
CA GLU A 62 9.57 7.95 -0.31
C GLU A 62 10.01 7.52 -1.72
N GLY A 63 9.18 6.74 -2.42
CA GLY A 63 9.49 6.12 -3.70
C GLY A 63 8.57 6.57 -4.81
N LEU A 64 7.57 5.75 -5.11
CA LEU A 64 6.70 5.94 -6.27
C LEU A 64 5.99 7.30 -6.26
N PHE A 65 5.47 7.72 -5.11
CA PHE A 65 4.72 8.98 -4.97
C PHE A 65 5.65 10.18 -5.07
N ALA A 66 6.83 10.11 -4.46
CA ALA A 66 7.85 11.15 -4.60
C ALA A 66 8.22 11.36 -6.09
N ALA A 67 8.42 10.28 -6.84
CA ALA A 67 8.71 10.36 -8.27
C ALA A 67 7.53 10.91 -9.08
N MET A 68 6.30 10.46 -8.81
CA MET A 68 5.10 10.95 -9.49
C MET A 68 4.83 12.42 -9.22
N ALA A 69 5.12 12.91 -8.01
CA ALA A 69 4.92 14.30 -7.62
C ALA A 69 5.90 15.29 -8.29
N GLU A 70 6.95 14.81 -8.95
CA GLU A 70 7.84 15.65 -9.77
C GLU A 70 7.12 16.26 -10.98
N ASP A 71 6.06 15.59 -11.47
CA ASP A 71 5.18 16.12 -12.51
C ASP A 71 4.00 16.87 -11.86
N PRO A 72 3.85 18.19 -12.10
CA PRO A 72 2.76 19.00 -11.56
C PRO A 72 1.35 18.48 -11.88
N GLN A 73 1.19 17.66 -12.91
CA GLN A 73 -0.09 17.02 -13.24
C GLN A 73 -0.59 16.09 -12.14
N TYR A 74 0.32 15.43 -11.42
CA TYR A 74 -0.02 14.40 -10.43
C TYR A 74 0.10 14.87 -8.98
N THR A 75 0.73 16.03 -8.71
CA THR A 75 0.97 16.51 -7.35
C THR A 75 -0.29 16.54 -6.48
N ALA A 76 -1.41 17.11 -6.99
CA ALA A 76 -2.65 17.19 -6.23
C ALA A 76 -3.27 15.82 -5.92
N TYR A 77 -3.10 14.86 -6.83
CA TYR A 77 -3.61 13.50 -6.67
C TYR A 77 -2.77 12.72 -5.65
N VAL A 78 -1.44 12.85 -5.72
CA VAL A 78 -0.51 12.30 -4.72
C VAL A 78 -0.77 12.88 -3.33
N ASP A 79 -0.99 14.21 -3.22
CA ASP A 79 -1.29 14.86 -1.95
C ASP A 79 -2.57 14.31 -1.28
N GLU A 80 -3.56 13.92 -2.08
CA GLU A 80 -4.78 13.27 -1.59
C GLU A 80 -4.46 11.88 -0.99
N LEU A 81 -3.70 11.05 -1.70
CA LEU A 81 -3.31 9.71 -1.22
C LEU A 81 -2.49 9.79 0.07
N VAL A 82 -1.50 10.68 0.12
CA VAL A 82 -0.70 10.90 1.34
C VAL A 82 -1.55 11.43 2.50
N THR A 83 -2.60 12.20 2.21
CA THR A 83 -3.56 12.64 3.23
C THR A 83 -4.36 11.46 3.78
N ASP A 84 -4.79 10.54 2.92
CA ASP A 84 -5.45 9.29 3.30
C ASP A 84 -4.51 8.45 4.22
N HIS A 85 -3.23 8.29 3.86
CA HIS A 85 -2.24 7.59 4.71
C HIS A 85 -2.15 8.19 6.12
N ARG A 86 -2.02 9.51 6.22
CA ARG A 86 -1.89 10.20 7.51
C ARG A 86 -3.13 9.98 8.38
N ARG A 87 -4.31 10.04 7.78
CA ARG A 87 -5.59 9.82 8.48
C ARG A 87 -5.69 8.38 8.99
N LEU A 88 -5.38 7.39 8.15
CA LEU A 88 -5.43 5.98 8.51
C LEU A 88 -4.39 5.63 9.58
N ARG A 89 -3.15 6.13 9.43
CA ARG A 89 -2.07 6.00 10.41
C ARG A 89 -2.48 6.51 11.79
N ALA A 90 -3.05 7.71 11.86
CA ALA A 90 -3.52 8.29 13.11
C ALA A 90 -4.63 7.44 13.75
N LEU A 91 -5.61 7.01 12.95
CA LEU A 91 -6.70 6.18 13.47
C LEU A 91 -6.21 4.84 14.01
N LEU A 92 -5.33 4.14 13.29
CA LEU A 92 -4.78 2.85 13.71
C LEU A 92 -3.93 2.97 14.99
N GLY A 93 -3.25 4.11 15.18
CA GLY A 93 -2.45 4.36 16.37
C GLY A 93 -3.25 4.77 17.62
N GLU A 94 -4.45 5.35 17.44
CA GLU A 94 -5.20 5.97 18.54
C GLU A 94 -6.49 5.22 18.92
N ALA A 95 -7.11 4.50 17.99
CA ALA A 95 -8.43 3.90 18.19
C ALA A 95 -8.39 2.73 19.18
N ASP A 96 -9.34 2.68 20.11
CA ASP A 96 -9.52 1.52 20.97
C ASP A 96 -10.67 0.62 20.45
N PRO A 97 -10.39 -0.60 19.96
CA PRO A 97 -11.44 -1.52 19.51
C PRO A 97 -12.43 -1.93 20.60
N ALA A 98 -12.17 -1.66 21.88
CA ALA A 98 -13.17 -1.84 22.95
C ALA A 98 -14.26 -0.74 22.91
N VAL A 99 -13.92 0.48 22.50
CA VAL A 99 -14.80 1.64 22.47
C VAL A 99 -15.74 1.56 21.27
N ALA A 100 -17.05 1.72 21.50
CA ALA A 100 -18.06 1.56 20.45
C ALA A 100 -17.92 2.57 19.30
N LEU A 101 -17.59 3.83 19.63
CA LEU A 101 -17.35 4.86 18.63
C LEU A 101 -16.12 4.54 17.77
N ASP A 102 -15.02 4.14 18.40
CA ASP A 102 -13.79 3.79 17.69
C ASP A 102 -13.95 2.53 16.84
N ARG A 103 -14.70 1.53 17.31
CA ARG A 103 -15.07 0.37 16.48
C ARG A 103 -15.82 0.78 15.21
N ALA A 104 -16.75 1.73 15.31
CA ALA A 104 -17.47 2.23 14.14
C ALA A 104 -16.54 3.00 13.18
N ARG A 105 -15.65 3.83 13.73
CA ARG A 105 -14.62 4.56 12.96
C ARG A 105 -13.65 3.61 12.25
N LEU A 106 -13.20 2.57 12.94
CA LEU A 106 -12.33 1.53 12.39
C LEU A 106 -13.01 0.81 11.23
N LEU A 107 -14.26 0.36 11.39
CA LEU A 107 -14.99 -0.30 10.32
C LEU A 107 -15.13 0.59 9.08
N ALA A 108 -15.47 1.88 9.26
CA ALA A 108 -15.53 2.83 8.16
C ALA A 108 -14.16 3.03 7.49
N ALA A 109 -13.08 3.11 8.27
CA ALA A 109 -11.73 3.27 7.73
C ALA A 109 -11.24 2.03 6.95
N LEU A 110 -11.71 0.82 7.28
CA LEU A 110 -11.41 -0.37 6.48
C LEU A 110 -12.07 -0.32 5.11
N ASP A 111 -13.25 0.31 5.00
CA ASP A 111 -13.89 0.57 3.70
C ASP A 111 -13.15 1.69 2.95
N GLU A 112 -12.75 2.78 3.63
CA GLU A 112 -11.93 3.85 3.06
C GLU A 112 -10.57 3.33 2.53
N LEU A 113 -9.94 2.37 3.22
CA LEU A 113 -8.70 1.74 2.76
C LEU A 113 -8.90 1.02 1.42
N ARG A 114 -10.06 0.40 1.18
CA ARG A 114 -10.36 -0.25 -0.12
C ARG A 114 -10.51 0.76 -1.24
N GLU A 115 -11.14 1.90 -0.95
CA GLU A 115 -11.28 3.00 -1.91
C GLU A 115 -9.92 3.61 -2.22
N HIS A 116 -9.08 3.79 -1.21
CA HIS A 116 -7.72 4.27 -1.34
C HIS A 116 -6.86 3.36 -2.23
N ILE A 117 -6.84 2.05 -1.95
CA ILE A 117 -6.14 1.06 -2.80
C ILE A 117 -6.65 1.09 -4.24
N ALA A 118 -7.96 1.30 -4.46
CA ALA A 118 -8.51 1.42 -5.81
C ALA A 118 -8.02 2.69 -6.53
N LYS A 119 -7.84 3.82 -5.84
CA LYS A 119 -7.26 5.04 -6.42
C LYS A 119 -5.83 4.77 -6.91
N GLU A 120 -5.05 4.00 -6.16
CA GLU A 120 -3.69 3.62 -6.57
C GLU A 120 -3.69 2.63 -7.74
N GLU A 121 -4.33 1.47 -7.57
CA GLU A 121 -4.26 0.38 -8.53
C GLU A 121 -4.92 0.69 -9.89
N ASP A 122 -6.02 1.45 -9.89
CA ASP A 122 -6.74 1.80 -11.12
C ASP A 122 -6.40 3.22 -11.61
N GLY A 123 -5.67 4.01 -10.81
CA GLY A 123 -5.32 5.40 -11.10
C GLY A 123 -3.82 5.63 -11.18
N LEU A 124 -3.15 5.78 -10.04
CA LEU A 124 -1.75 6.21 -9.99
C LEU A 124 -0.79 5.17 -10.58
N PHE A 125 -0.97 3.88 -10.28
CA PHE A 125 -0.07 2.82 -10.73
C PHE A 125 -0.08 2.71 -12.27
N PRO A 126 -1.22 2.63 -12.97
CA PRO A 126 -1.24 2.67 -14.44
C PRO A 126 -0.62 3.95 -15.01
N ALA A 127 -0.89 5.11 -14.39
CA ALA A 127 -0.33 6.38 -14.84
C ALA A 127 1.21 6.43 -14.73
N SER A 128 1.78 5.79 -13.70
CA SER A 128 3.23 5.74 -13.49
C SER A 128 3.96 5.01 -14.62
N LEU A 129 3.33 4.02 -15.25
CA LEU A 129 3.92 3.25 -16.35
C LEU A 129 4.25 4.09 -17.58
N THR A 130 3.47 5.14 -17.83
CA THR A 130 3.67 6.03 -18.98
C THR A 130 4.42 7.30 -18.63
N SER A 131 4.55 7.61 -17.33
CA SER A 131 5.04 8.89 -16.85
C SER A 131 6.46 8.81 -16.30
N LEU A 132 6.83 7.70 -15.67
CA LEU A 132 8.14 7.54 -15.05
C LEU A 132 9.20 7.05 -16.03
N SER A 133 10.36 7.70 -15.96
CA SER A 133 11.60 7.24 -16.60
C SER A 133 12.20 6.04 -15.86
N GLY A 134 13.10 5.31 -16.51
CA GLY A 134 13.82 4.19 -15.87
C GLY A 134 14.57 4.59 -14.60
N ALA A 135 15.19 5.78 -14.58
CA ALA A 135 15.90 6.27 -13.40
C ALA A 135 14.97 6.56 -12.21
N GLN A 136 13.75 7.05 -12.49
CA GLN A 136 12.73 7.26 -11.46
C GLN A 136 12.21 5.92 -10.91
N TRP A 137 12.02 4.91 -11.78
CA TRP A 137 11.72 3.54 -11.35
C TRP A 137 12.82 2.96 -10.46
N ASP A 138 14.09 3.11 -10.84
CA ASP A 138 15.22 2.64 -10.04
C ASP A 138 15.25 3.30 -8.65
N ALA A 139 15.01 4.61 -8.58
CA ALA A 139 14.93 5.35 -7.33
C ALA A 139 13.77 4.84 -6.44
N ALA A 140 12.58 4.62 -7.03
CA ALA A 140 11.42 4.09 -6.33
C ALA A 140 11.68 2.67 -5.78
N MET A 141 12.32 1.80 -6.56
CA MET A 141 12.72 0.45 -6.09
C MET A 141 13.74 0.51 -4.95
N VAL A 142 14.67 1.47 -4.97
CA VAL A 142 15.61 1.68 -3.86
C VAL A 142 14.87 2.14 -2.60
N ALA A 143 13.89 3.04 -2.71
CA ALA A 143 13.06 3.48 -1.59
C ALA A 143 12.26 2.31 -1.01
N TRP A 144 11.60 1.51 -1.86
CA TRP A 144 10.89 0.31 -1.43
C TRP A 144 11.78 -0.68 -0.68
N ARG A 145 13.01 -0.93 -1.15
CA ARG A 145 13.96 -1.81 -0.44
C ARG A 145 14.34 -1.29 0.95
N ARG A 146 14.44 0.02 1.13
CA ARG A 146 14.67 0.62 2.46
C ARG A 146 13.44 0.48 3.34
N ALA A 147 12.25 0.51 2.73
CA ALA A 147 10.99 0.30 3.42
C ALA A 147 10.81 -1.15 3.89
N HIS A 148 11.42 -2.12 3.19
CA HIS A 148 11.30 -3.56 3.45
C HIS A 148 12.67 -4.22 3.71
N PRO A 149 13.35 -3.92 4.83
CA PRO A 149 14.68 -4.45 5.11
C PRO A 149 14.66 -5.98 5.23
N GLY A 150 15.44 -6.65 4.39
CA GLY A 150 15.55 -8.12 4.39
C GLY A 150 14.51 -8.84 3.53
N ASN A 151 13.62 -8.10 2.85
CA ASN A 151 12.78 -8.65 1.79
C ASN A 151 13.56 -8.66 0.46
N ALA A 152 13.67 -9.84 -0.17
CA ALA A 152 14.41 -10.04 -1.41
C ALA A 152 13.52 -10.09 -2.66
N ALA A 153 12.22 -9.80 -2.55
CA ALA A 153 11.26 -9.97 -3.65
C ALA A 153 11.66 -9.23 -4.95
N LEU A 154 12.14 -7.99 -4.85
CA LEU A 154 12.63 -7.25 -6.02
C LEU A 154 14.00 -7.71 -6.56
N ASP A 155 14.72 -8.57 -5.84
CA ASP A 155 16.01 -9.10 -6.26
C ASP A 155 15.86 -10.44 -7.00
N GLU A 156 14.76 -11.17 -6.78
CA GLU A 156 14.46 -12.45 -7.44
C GLU A 156 14.00 -12.28 -8.90
N ASP A 157 13.30 -11.20 -9.24
CA ASP A 157 12.77 -10.94 -10.60
C ASP A 157 13.89 -10.54 -11.60
N LEU A 158 15.06 -10.08 -11.12
CA LEU A 158 16.23 -9.80 -11.96
C LEU A 158 17.03 -11.05 -12.37
N GLY A 159 16.79 -12.19 -11.71
CA GLY A 159 17.54 -13.45 -11.91
C GLY A 159 17.17 -14.25 -13.17
N HIS A 160 16.05 -13.95 -13.82
CA HIS A 160 15.55 -14.72 -14.97
C HIS A 160 15.89 -14.09 -16.34
N GLY A 161 16.64 -12.98 -16.38
CA GLY A 161 17.06 -12.31 -17.62
C GLY A 161 18.50 -12.60 -18.07
N ALA A 162 19.28 -13.38 -17.31
CA ALA A 162 20.71 -13.60 -17.56
C ALA A 162 21.09 -15.09 -17.68
N ALA A 163 20.52 -15.79 -18.67
CA ALA A 163 21.02 -17.02 -19.31
C ALA A 163 20.05 -17.31 -20.49
N THR A 164 20.42 -17.43 -21.76
CA THR A 164 21.53 -18.18 -22.37
C THR A 164 21.86 -17.64 -23.78
N ASP A 165 23.14 -17.74 -24.14
CA ASP A 165 23.80 -17.71 -25.47
C ASP A 165 23.00 -17.46 -26.76
#